data_AF-A0A536J6P2-F1
#
_entry.id   AF-A0A536J6P2-F1
#
_cell.length_a   1.000
_cell.length_b   1.000
_cell.length_c   1.000
_cell.angle_alpha   90.00
_cell.angle_beta   90.00
_cell.angle_gamma   90.00
#
_symmetry.space_group_name_H-M   'P 1'
#
loop_
_entity.id
_entity.type
_entity.pdbx_description
1 polymer ?
#
loop_
_entity_poly.entity_id
_entity_poly.type
_entity_poly.pdbx_seq_one_letter_code
_entity_poly.pdbx_strand_id
1 'polypeptide(L)'
;MSPRLWKTRWPRRWPGTASRILPTPATPTVRRSSPLPEPIETLARRLRRQAAWCAELGSPLYSSLLESAADDLQLEGPVWGVLAGFEEEQGGAALALRLMGAVHRLVLDDTLPELARHYPSTGGGGDAGAAWAVFRQALVDHRTRIRELLASSCQTNEVGRSAALLGGFLEVAHRTGLPLRILEIGASAGLNLRWDRYRYESSEGAWGDATSPVRFTHSFDVPPPMNRSADVVARMGCDLEP
;
A
#
# COMPACT_ATOMS: atom_id res chain seq x y z
N MET A 1 -57.11 57.54 -68.69
CA MET A 1 -56.85 56.08 -68.78
C MET A 1 -55.44 55.88 -69.32
N SER A 2 -54.58 55.24 -68.51
CA SER A 2 -53.21 54.76 -68.84
C SER A 2 -53.24 53.62 -69.87
N PRO A 3 -52.13 53.12 -70.47
CA PRO A 3 -50.72 53.16 -69.98
C PRO A 3 -49.61 53.44 -71.03
N ARG A 4 -48.40 53.78 -70.55
CA ARG A 4 -47.14 53.75 -71.33
C ARG A 4 -46.28 52.54 -70.96
N LEU A 5 -45.58 52.03 -71.98
CA LEU A 5 -44.78 50.81 -72.05
C LEU A 5 -43.34 51.00 -71.52
N TRP A 6 -42.77 49.93 -70.95
CA TRP A 6 -41.38 49.37 -71.05
C TRP A 6 -40.15 50.31 -70.95
N LYS A 7 -38.96 49.94 -70.44
CA LYS A 7 -38.23 48.69 -70.14
C LYS A 7 -36.98 49.13 -69.35
N THR A 8 -36.61 48.49 -68.25
CA THR A 8 -35.26 48.64 -67.66
C THR A 8 -34.44 47.39 -67.95
N ARG A 9 -33.33 47.58 -68.66
CA ARG A 9 -32.38 46.52 -69.05
C ARG A 9 -31.44 46.24 -67.89
N TRP A 10 -31.31 44.97 -67.51
CA TRP A 10 -30.28 44.47 -66.61
C TRP A 10 -28.96 44.23 -67.37
N PRO A 11 -27.81 44.76 -66.92
CA PRO A 11 -26.51 44.28 -67.37
C PRO A 11 -26.06 43.05 -66.58
N ARG A 12 -25.39 42.19 -67.34
CA ARG A 12 -24.93 40.83 -67.02
C ARG A 12 -23.86 40.77 -65.93
N ARG A 13 -23.85 39.62 -65.26
CA ARG A 13 -22.85 39.11 -64.31
C ARG A 13 -21.41 39.24 -64.84
N TRP A 14 -20.52 39.74 -63.99
CA TRP A 14 -19.06 39.64 -64.15
C TRP A 14 -18.52 38.39 -63.43
N PRO A 15 -17.37 37.84 -63.87
CA PRO A 15 -17.01 36.44 -63.66
C PRO A 15 -16.34 36.21 -62.29
N GLY A 16 -16.68 35.11 -61.64
CA GLY A 16 -16.06 34.66 -60.40
C GLY A 16 -14.63 34.18 -60.62
N THR A 17 -13.71 34.64 -59.77
CA THR A 17 -12.42 34.02 -59.54
C THR A 17 -12.60 32.87 -58.54
N ALA A 18 -12.47 31.64 -59.01
CA ALA A 18 -12.45 30.45 -58.17
C ALA A 18 -11.15 30.45 -57.33
N SER A 19 -11.27 30.73 -56.03
CA SER A 19 -10.17 30.48 -55.08
C SER A 19 -10.15 28.99 -54.76
N ARG A 20 -9.02 28.32 -55.06
CA ARG A 20 -8.77 26.93 -54.66
C ARG A 20 -8.58 26.88 -53.14
N ILE A 21 -9.61 26.48 -52.42
CA ILE A 21 -9.52 26.16 -50.99
C ILE A 21 -8.73 24.84 -50.88
N LEU A 22 -7.53 24.91 -50.31
CA LEU A 22 -6.78 23.73 -49.90
C LEU A 22 -7.53 23.05 -48.73
N PRO A 23 -7.63 21.71 -48.68
CA PRO A 23 -8.22 21.02 -47.54
C PRO A 23 -7.37 21.28 -46.30
N THR A 24 -7.97 21.83 -45.24
CA THR A 24 -7.33 21.92 -43.94
C THR A 24 -7.07 20.50 -43.43
N PRO A 25 -5.83 20.12 -43.08
CA PRO A 25 -5.59 18.81 -42.46
C PRO A 25 -6.40 18.74 -41.16
N ALA A 26 -7.10 17.63 -40.94
CA ALA A 26 -7.78 17.40 -39.67
C ALA A 26 -6.73 17.45 -38.55
N THR A 27 -6.87 18.42 -37.65
CA THR A 27 -6.08 18.51 -36.43
C THR A 27 -6.20 17.17 -35.69
N PRO A 28 -5.10 16.48 -35.36
CA PRO A 28 -5.18 15.29 -34.53
C PRO A 28 -5.75 15.73 -33.18
N THR A 29 -6.97 15.29 -32.86
CA THR A 29 -7.52 15.39 -31.51
C THR A 29 -6.77 14.39 -30.64
N VAL A 30 -5.57 14.79 -30.20
CA VAL A 30 -4.98 14.18 -29.00
C VAL A 30 -5.99 14.43 -27.90
N ARG A 31 -6.55 13.34 -27.37
CA ARG A 31 -7.38 13.36 -26.17
C ARG A 31 -6.46 13.83 -25.04
N ARG A 32 -6.36 15.15 -24.83
CA ARG A 32 -5.71 15.70 -23.64
C ARG A 32 -6.59 15.25 -22.48
N SER A 33 -6.14 14.22 -21.77
CA SER A 33 -6.60 14.01 -20.40
C SER A 33 -6.33 15.32 -19.68
N SER A 34 -7.39 15.96 -19.18
CA SER A 34 -7.21 17.03 -18.21
C SER A 34 -6.34 16.47 -17.09
N PRO A 35 -5.31 17.20 -16.62
CA PRO A 35 -4.54 16.74 -15.48
C PRO A 35 -5.53 16.50 -14.32
N LEU A 36 -5.44 15.32 -13.70
CA LEU A 36 -6.21 15.02 -12.49
C LEU A 36 -5.95 16.10 -11.43
N PRO A 37 -6.89 16.31 -10.48
CA PRO A 37 -6.62 17.14 -9.31
C PRO A 37 -5.28 16.71 -8.67
N GLU A 38 -4.41 17.68 -8.38
CA GLU A 38 -3.08 17.45 -7.80
C GLU A 38 -3.11 16.49 -6.58
N PRO A 39 -4.11 16.57 -5.67
CA PRO A 39 -4.16 15.66 -4.52
C PRO A 39 -4.37 14.18 -4.89
N ILE A 40 -5.17 13.90 -5.93
CA ILE A 40 -5.41 12.53 -6.42
C ILE A 40 -4.12 11.95 -6.98
N GLU A 41 -3.41 12.72 -7.78
CA GLU A 41 -2.15 12.28 -8.39
C GLU A 41 -1.06 12.06 -7.32
N THR A 42 -0.99 12.93 -6.32
CA THR A 42 -0.05 12.79 -5.20
C THR A 42 -0.35 11.56 -4.34
N LEU A 43 -1.62 11.29 -4.00
CA LEU A 43 -2.01 10.08 -3.28
C LEU A 43 -1.76 8.81 -4.10
N ALA A 44 -2.09 8.79 -5.40
CA ALA A 44 -1.84 7.65 -6.27
C ALA A 44 -0.34 7.32 -6.33
N ARG A 45 0.52 8.33 -6.44
CA ARG A 45 1.98 8.15 -6.41
C ARG A 45 2.48 7.55 -5.10
N ARG A 46 1.90 7.96 -3.96
CA ARG A 46 2.22 7.41 -2.64
C ARG A 46 1.81 5.94 -2.52
N LEU A 47 0.63 5.58 -3.02
CA LEU A 47 0.15 4.19 -3.06
C LEU A 47 1.11 3.31 -3.89
N ARG A 48 1.47 3.74 -5.10
CA ARG A 48 2.42 3.01 -5.96
C ARG A 48 3.81 2.88 -5.34
N ARG A 49 4.30 3.93 -4.69
CA ARG A 49 5.58 3.86 -3.96
C ARG A 49 5.52 2.80 -2.86
N GLN A 50 4.42 2.72 -2.10
CA GLN A 50 4.24 1.68 -1.09
C GLN A 50 4.12 0.30 -1.73
N ALA A 51 3.43 0.17 -2.87
CA ALA A 51 3.31 -1.07 -3.61
C ALA A 51 4.66 -1.66 -4.03
N ALA A 52 5.58 -0.79 -4.48
CA ALA A 52 6.95 -1.18 -4.81
C ALA A 52 7.71 -1.73 -3.59
N TRP A 53 7.63 -1.05 -2.44
CA TRP A 53 8.21 -1.56 -1.19
C TRP A 53 7.59 -2.89 -0.75
N CYS A 54 6.26 -3.04 -0.88
CA CYS A 54 5.61 -4.30 -0.58
C CYS A 54 6.10 -5.44 -1.48
N ALA A 55 6.34 -5.18 -2.77
CA ALA A 55 6.93 -6.18 -3.67
C ALA A 55 8.34 -6.56 -3.25
N GLU A 56 9.20 -5.57 -2.98
CA GLU A 56 10.58 -5.78 -2.55
C GLU A 56 10.68 -6.57 -1.24
N LEU A 57 9.75 -6.33 -0.30
CA LEU A 57 9.68 -6.99 1.00
C LEU A 57 8.88 -8.31 0.97
N GLY A 58 8.50 -8.82 -0.21
CA GLY A 58 7.86 -10.14 -0.34
C GLY A 58 6.38 -10.19 0.03
N SER A 59 5.65 -9.07 -0.11
CA SER A 59 4.20 -8.98 0.08
C SER A 59 3.47 -8.74 -1.25
N PRO A 60 3.35 -9.76 -2.12
CA PRO A 60 2.76 -9.62 -3.45
C PRO A 60 1.28 -9.23 -3.42
N LEU A 61 0.52 -9.71 -2.41
CA LEU A 61 -0.89 -9.34 -2.23
C LEU A 61 -1.05 -7.84 -2.01
N TYR A 62 -0.29 -7.26 -1.06
CA TYR A 62 -0.40 -5.82 -0.78
C TYR A 62 0.13 -4.99 -1.93
N SER A 63 1.21 -5.43 -2.58
CA SER A 63 1.73 -4.75 -3.77
C SER A 63 0.65 -4.60 -4.85
N SER A 64 0.00 -5.70 -5.24
CA SER A 64 -1.03 -5.68 -6.28
C SER A 64 -2.30 -4.93 -5.87
N LEU A 65 -2.74 -5.04 -4.61
CA LEU A 65 -3.90 -4.28 -4.10
C LEU A 65 -3.62 -2.77 -4.10
N LEU A 66 -2.40 -2.35 -3.74
CA LEU A 66 -2.01 -0.95 -3.73
C LEU A 66 -1.88 -0.36 -5.14
N GLU A 67 -1.38 -1.12 -6.11
CA GLU A 67 -1.40 -0.71 -7.53
C GLU A 67 -2.84 -0.51 -8.02
N SER A 68 -3.71 -1.49 -7.76
CA SER A 68 -5.13 -1.41 -8.15
C SER A 68 -5.86 -0.27 -7.44
N ALA A 69 -5.51 0.02 -6.18
CA ALA A 69 -6.03 1.15 -5.44
C ALA A 69 -5.58 2.50 -6.04
N ALA A 70 -4.34 2.59 -6.54
CA ALA A 70 -3.85 3.77 -7.22
C ALA A 70 -4.59 4.02 -8.55
N ASP A 71 -4.86 2.94 -9.32
CA ASP A 71 -5.62 3.02 -10.56
C ASP A 71 -7.07 3.44 -10.32
N ASP A 72 -7.74 2.86 -9.32
CA ASP A 72 -9.10 3.23 -8.92
C ASP A 72 -9.19 4.68 -8.45
N LEU A 73 -8.21 5.12 -7.68
CA LEU A 73 -8.11 6.50 -7.19
C LEU A 73 -8.00 7.51 -8.35
N GLN A 74 -7.20 7.19 -9.38
CA GLN A 74 -7.07 8.03 -10.59
C GLN A 74 -8.35 8.07 -11.44
N LEU A 75 -9.23 7.09 -11.29
CA LEU A 75 -10.56 7.06 -11.89
C LEU A 75 -11.65 7.65 -10.98
N GLU A 76 -11.26 8.32 -9.89
CA GLU A 76 -12.17 8.87 -8.87
C GLU A 76 -13.09 7.80 -8.24
N GLY A 77 -12.58 6.58 -8.12
CA GLY A 77 -13.30 5.42 -7.58
C GLY A 77 -13.44 5.42 -6.05
N PRO A 78 -13.98 4.33 -5.45
CA PRO A 78 -14.22 4.20 -4.01
C PRO A 78 -13.03 4.54 -3.12
N VAL A 79 -11.78 4.30 -3.59
CA VAL A 79 -10.56 4.66 -2.84
C VAL A 79 -10.53 6.15 -2.52
N TRP A 80 -10.98 7.01 -3.43
CA TRP A 80 -11.02 8.46 -3.18
C TRP A 80 -11.84 8.81 -1.96
N GLY A 81 -13.09 8.32 -1.85
CA GLY A 81 -13.90 8.70 -0.69
C GLY A 81 -13.50 8.01 0.62
N VAL A 82 -12.58 7.06 0.60
CA VAL A 82 -11.91 6.54 1.80
C VAL A 82 -10.72 7.43 2.18
N LEU A 83 -9.90 7.86 1.22
CA LEU A 83 -8.68 8.64 1.47
C LEU A 83 -8.86 10.16 1.49
N ALA A 84 -10.00 10.67 1.04
CA ALA A 84 -10.29 12.10 1.06
C ALA A 84 -10.23 12.65 2.49
N GLY A 85 -9.53 13.77 2.67
CA GLY A 85 -9.20 14.38 3.97
C GLY A 85 -7.85 13.94 4.57
N PHE A 86 -7.12 13.01 3.93
CA PHE A 86 -5.80 12.55 4.37
C PHE A 86 -4.66 12.99 3.41
N GLU A 87 -4.96 13.87 2.45
CA GLU A 87 -4.06 14.25 1.34
C GLU A 87 -2.78 14.93 1.84
N GLU A 88 -2.94 15.81 2.83
CA GLU A 88 -1.88 16.64 3.39
C GLU A 88 -1.02 15.92 4.44
N GLU A 89 -1.38 14.68 4.81
CA GLU A 89 -0.60 13.94 5.79
C GLU A 89 0.80 13.65 5.27
N GLN A 90 1.79 13.70 6.17
CA GLN A 90 3.18 13.46 5.79
C GLN A 90 3.41 11.99 5.42
N GLY A 91 4.44 11.74 4.60
CA GLY A 91 4.76 10.37 4.15
C GLY A 91 5.03 9.38 5.29
N GLY A 92 5.53 9.85 6.43
CA GLY A 92 5.72 9.04 7.64
C GLY A 92 4.43 8.53 8.29
N ALA A 93 3.27 9.10 7.92
CA ALA A 93 1.97 8.65 8.42
C ALA A 93 1.52 7.31 7.82
N ALA A 94 2.27 6.73 6.86
CA ALA A 94 2.04 5.38 6.33
C ALA A 94 0.59 5.13 5.86
N LEU A 95 -0.06 6.13 5.23
CA LEU A 95 -1.48 6.07 4.85
C LEU A 95 -1.84 4.82 4.02
N ALA A 96 -0.96 4.44 3.08
CA ALA A 96 -1.13 3.24 2.26
C ALA A 96 -1.19 1.96 3.12
N LEU A 97 -0.31 1.84 4.12
CA LEU A 97 -0.31 0.69 5.04
C LEU A 97 -1.48 0.74 6.01
N ARG A 98 -1.93 1.93 6.45
CA ARG A 98 -3.15 2.07 7.24
C ARG A 98 -4.38 1.61 6.45
N LEU A 99 -4.48 1.90 5.16
CA LEU A 99 -5.57 1.41 4.32
C LEU A 99 -5.57 -0.12 4.27
N MET A 100 -4.40 -0.72 4.00
CA MET A 100 -4.27 -2.18 3.98
C MET A 100 -4.60 -2.80 5.35
N GLY A 101 -4.08 -2.21 6.42
CA GLY A 101 -4.32 -2.65 7.80
C GLY A 101 -5.77 -2.51 8.24
N ALA A 102 -6.46 -1.43 7.84
CA ALA A 102 -7.86 -1.19 8.17
C ALA A 102 -8.76 -2.26 7.52
N VAL A 103 -8.53 -2.60 6.25
CA VAL A 103 -9.29 -3.67 5.59
C VAL A 103 -8.90 -5.04 6.14
N HIS A 104 -7.61 -5.29 6.39
CA HIS A 104 -7.14 -6.55 6.96
C HIS A 104 -7.69 -6.76 8.38
N ARG A 105 -7.88 -5.70 9.16
CA ARG A 105 -8.55 -5.77 10.46
C ARG A 105 -9.97 -6.34 10.33
N LEU A 106 -10.74 -5.87 9.35
CA LEU A 106 -12.09 -6.41 9.09
C LEU A 106 -12.08 -7.86 8.61
N VAL A 107 -11.04 -8.27 7.89
CA VAL A 107 -10.81 -9.68 7.52
C VAL A 107 -10.54 -10.52 8.77
N LEU A 108 -9.69 -10.04 9.69
CA LEU A 108 -9.35 -10.73 10.93
C LEU A 108 -10.50 -10.78 11.94
N ASP A 109 -11.40 -9.79 11.89
CA ASP A 109 -12.63 -9.73 12.70
C ASP A 109 -13.79 -10.50 12.04
N ASP A 110 -13.52 -11.41 11.08
CA ASP A 110 -14.49 -12.24 10.34
C ASP A 110 -15.61 -11.47 9.62
N THR A 111 -15.44 -10.16 9.42
CA THR A 111 -16.45 -9.29 8.77
C THR A 111 -16.43 -9.42 7.26
N LEU A 112 -15.29 -9.81 6.67
CA LEU A 112 -15.10 -9.93 5.23
C LEU A 112 -14.70 -11.37 4.83
N PRO A 113 -15.57 -12.37 5.02
CA PRO A 113 -15.22 -13.78 4.80
C PRO A 113 -14.86 -14.10 3.34
N GLU A 114 -15.44 -13.41 2.37
CA GLU A 114 -15.09 -13.55 0.96
C GLU A 114 -13.67 -13.04 0.69
N LEU A 115 -13.28 -11.90 1.28
CA LEU A 115 -11.92 -11.35 1.14
C LEU A 115 -10.90 -12.20 1.91
N ALA A 116 -11.28 -12.79 3.04
CA ALA A 116 -10.42 -13.67 3.85
C ALA A 116 -9.83 -14.86 3.05
N ARG A 117 -10.57 -15.37 2.06
CA ARG A 117 -10.10 -16.44 1.16
C ARG A 117 -8.91 -16.05 0.31
N HIS A 118 -8.60 -14.76 0.21
CA HIS A 118 -7.46 -14.24 -0.52
C HIS A 118 -6.28 -13.84 0.39
N TYR A 119 -6.45 -13.81 1.71
CA TYR A 119 -5.41 -13.41 2.65
C TYR A 119 -4.64 -14.63 3.19
N PRO A 120 -3.34 -14.78 2.93
CA PRO A 120 -2.57 -15.91 3.44
C PRO A 120 -2.56 -16.01 4.97
N SER A 121 -2.61 -14.87 5.66
CA SER A 121 -2.67 -14.79 7.12
C SER A 121 -3.94 -15.40 7.74
N THR A 122 -4.99 -15.61 6.94
CA THR A 122 -6.23 -16.28 7.32
C THR A 122 -6.42 -17.62 6.59
N GLY A 123 -5.34 -18.18 6.02
CA GLY A 123 -5.37 -19.43 5.27
C GLY A 123 -5.84 -19.31 3.81
N GLY A 124 -5.98 -18.08 3.30
CA GLY A 124 -6.35 -17.78 1.93
C GLY A 124 -5.22 -17.98 0.91
N GLY A 125 -5.59 -18.04 -0.37
CA GLY A 125 -4.68 -18.41 -1.47
C GLY A 125 -3.72 -17.32 -1.97
N GLY A 126 -3.88 -16.06 -1.53
CA GLY A 126 -3.00 -14.96 -1.96
C GLY A 126 -3.27 -14.43 -3.38
N ASP A 127 -4.36 -14.82 -4.04
CA ASP A 127 -4.71 -14.33 -5.38
C ASP A 127 -5.19 -12.87 -5.32
N ALA A 128 -4.27 -11.95 -5.63
CA ALA A 128 -4.51 -10.52 -5.55
C ALA A 128 -5.41 -9.98 -6.67
N GLY A 129 -5.36 -10.60 -7.86
CA GLY A 129 -6.21 -10.20 -8.98
C GLY A 129 -7.68 -10.45 -8.67
N ALA A 130 -7.98 -11.62 -8.10
CA ALA A 130 -9.32 -11.95 -7.61
C ALA A 130 -9.71 -11.13 -6.36
N ALA A 131 -8.74 -10.83 -5.48
CA ALA A 131 -8.99 -10.08 -4.25
C ALA A 131 -9.47 -8.64 -4.51
N TRP A 132 -9.00 -7.99 -5.58
CA TRP A 132 -9.27 -6.57 -5.82
C TRP A 132 -10.76 -6.24 -5.89
N ALA A 133 -11.56 -7.04 -6.62
CA ALA A 133 -12.99 -6.79 -6.75
C ALA A 133 -13.71 -6.77 -5.40
N VAL A 134 -13.37 -7.74 -4.53
CA VAL A 134 -13.94 -7.86 -3.18
C VAL A 134 -13.39 -6.78 -2.24
N PHE A 135 -12.10 -6.48 -2.35
CA PHE A 135 -11.46 -5.39 -1.59
C PHE A 135 -12.11 -4.05 -1.90
N ARG A 136 -12.28 -3.72 -3.18
CA ARG A 136 -12.92 -2.49 -3.65
C ARG A 136 -14.36 -2.38 -3.16
N GLN A 137 -15.11 -3.49 -3.18
CA GLN A 137 -16.47 -3.53 -2.64
C GLN A 137 -16.49 -3.27 -1.12
N ALA A 138 -15.52 -3.82 -0.37
CA ALA A 138 -15.39 -3.55 1.06
C ALA A 138 -15.13 -2.05 1.36
N LEU A 139 -14.40 -1.33 0.50
CA LEU A 139 -14.21 0.12 0.63
C LEU A 139 -15.52 0.91 0.51
N VAL A 140 -16.51 0.38 -0.22
CA VAL A 140 -17.85 0.97 -0.35
C VAL A 140 -18.68 0.61 0.88
N ASP A 141 -18.81 -0.69 1.17
CA ASP A 141 -19.76 -1.21 2.17
C ASP A 141 -19.34 -0.86 3.61
N HIS A 142 -18.04 -0.77 3.87
CA HIS A 142 -17.48 -0.50 5.19
C HIS A 142 -16.73 0.84 5.28
N ARG A 143 -17.04 1.79 4.38
CA ARG A 143 -16.35 3.09 4.29
C ARG A 143 -16.14 3.76 5.66
N THR A 144 -17.20 3.93 6.44
CA THR A 144 -17.13 4.62 7.74
C THR A 144 -16.16 3.92 8.68
N ARG A 145 -16.28 2.60 8.81
CA ARG A 145 -15.42 1.81 9.71
C ARG A 145 -13.96 1.84 9.27
N ILE A 146 -13.70 1.75 7.97
CA ILE A 146 -12.34 1.83 7.42
C ILE A 146 -11.74 3.21 7.70
N ARG A 147 -12.52 4.29 7.53
CA ARG A 147 -12.06 5.66 7.83
C ARG A 147 -11.76 5.88 9.32
N GLU A 148 -12.54 5.30 10.22
CA GLU A 148 -12.23 5.32 11.67
C GLU A 148 -10.87 4.65 11.96
N LEU A 149 -10.60 3.50 11.34
CA LEU A 149 -9.34 2.79 11.51
C LEU A 149 -8.17 3.56 10.87
N LEU A 150 -8.38 4.24 9.73
CA LEU A 150 -7.38 5.10 9.10
C LEU A 150 -6.95 6.27 9.98
N ALA A 151 -7.81 6.75 10.89
CA ALA A 151 -7.46 7.82 11.82
C ALA A 151 -6.46 7.36 12.91
N SER A 152 -6.27 6.06 13.09
CA SER A 152 -5.29 5.51 14.04
C SER A 152 -3.87 5.57 13.46
N SER A 153 -2.87 5.71 14.33
CA SER A 153 -1.48 5.67 13.91
C SER A 153 -1.09 4.26 13.41
N CYS A 154 -0.12 4.18 12.49
CA CYS A 154 0.47 2.90 12.10
C CYS A 154 1.77 2.71 12.89
N GLN A 155 1.82 1.66 13.70
CA GLN A 155 3.05 1.25 14.35
C GLN A 155 3.68 0.08 13.59
N THR A 156 4.99 0.17 13.33
CA THR A 156 5.75 -0.86 12.62
C THR A 156 6.57 -1.67 13.61
N ASN A 157 6.10 -2.89 13.90
CA ASN A 157 6.93 -3.89 14.56
C ASN A 157 7.87 -4.51 13.51
N GLU A 158 9.05 -3.92 13.37
CA GLU A 158 10.12 -4.49 12.56
C GLU A 158 10.71 -5.69 13.32
N VAL A 159 10.14 -6.88 13.09
CA VAL A 159 10.52 -8.11 13.80
C VAL A 159 11.93 -8.57 13.40
N GLY A 160 12.44 -8.14 12.25
CA GLY A 160 13.82 -8.42 11.80
C GLY A 160 14.89 -7.90 12.76
N ARG A 161 14.59 -6.87 13.55
CA ARG A 161 15.44 -6.36 14.63
C ARG A 161 15.80 -7.44 15.64
N SER A 162 14.90 -8.40 15.87
CA SER A 162 15.17 -9.57 16.72
C SER A 162 16.34 -10.42 16.19
N ALA A 163 16.53 -10.52 14.87
CA ALA A 163 17.68 -11.20 14.27
C ALA A 163 18.95 -10.37 14.45
N ALA A 164 18.91 -9.08 14.16
CA ALA A 164 20.06 -8.18 14.33
C ALA A 164 20.60 -8.15 15.78
N LEU A 165 19.71 -8.26 16.78
CA LEU A 165 20.07 -8.20 18.20
C LEU A 165 20.45 -9.55 18.82
N LEU A 166 20.19 -10.67 18.14
CA LEU A 166 20.39 -12.02 18.69
C LEU A 166 21.80 -12.21 19.26
N GLY A 167 22.83 -11.87 18.48
CA GLY A 167 24.23 -12.03 18.90
C GLY A 167 24.56 -11.27 20.19
N GLY A 168 24.01 -10.07 20.36
CA GLY A 168 24.18 -9.26 21.57
C GLY A 168 23.54 -9.93 22.79
N PHE A 169 22.31 -10.45 22.66
CA PHE A 169 21.66 -11.16 23.76
C PHE A 169 22.43 -12.42 24.17
N LEU A 170 22.89 -13.22 23.20
CA LEU A 170 23.68 -14.43 23.46
C LEU A 170 25.03 -14.11 24.11
N GLU A 171 25.69 -13.02 23.69
CA GLU A 171 26.96 -12.59 24.30
C GLU A 171 26.78 -12.12 25.74
N VAL A 172 25.74 -11.32 26.02
CA VAL A 172 25.47 -10.84 27.39
C VAL A 172 25.16 -12.01 28.33
N ALA A 173 24.28 -12.93 27.92
CA ALA A 173 23.95 -14.11 28.71
C ALA A 173 25.20 -14.96 28.98
N HIS A 174 26.02 -15.20 27.96
CA HIS A 174 27.24 -16.00 28.08
C HIS A 174 28.27 -15.38 29.03
N ARG A 175 28.55 -14.08 28.90
CA ARG A 175 29.56 -13.40 29.75
C ARG A 175 29.14 -13.28 31.21
N THR A 176 27.85 -13.11 31.46
CA THR A 176 27.33 -12.88 32.81
C THR A 176 26.93 -14.18 33.51
N GLY A 177 26.55 -15.21 32.77
CA GLY A 177 25.97 -16.43 33.32
C GLY A 177 24.58 -16.20 33.94
N LEU A 178 23.93 -15.08 33.64
CA LEU A 178 22.65 -14.68 34.22
C LEU A 178 21.52 -14.76 33.18
N PRO A 179 20.27 -15.03 33.62
CA PRO A 179 19.11 -14.91 32.76
C PRO A 179 18.83 -13.44 32.39
N LEU A 180 18.19 -13.24 31.24
CA LEU A 180 17.87 -11.92 30.70
C LEU A 180 16.46 -11.46 31.14
N ARG A 181 16.37 -10.17 31.43
CA ARG A 181 15.09 -9.44 31.56
C ARG A 181 15.04 -8.40 30.45
N ILE A 182 14.03 -8.47 29.59
CA ILE A 182 13.90 -7.58 28.44
C ILE A 182 12.95 -6.44 28.79
N LEU A 183 13.41 -5.21 28.58
CA LEU A 183 12.60 -4.01 28.64
C LEU A 183 12.67 -3.31 27.28
N GLU A 184 11.52 -3.08 26.65
CA GLU A 184 11.43 -2.38 25.37
C GLU A 184 10.57 -1.12 25.52
N ILE A 185 11.12 0.03 25.10
CA ILE A 185 10.41 1.31 25.01
C ILE A 185 9.95 1.48 23.56
N GLY A 186 8.69 1.85 23.37
CA GLY A 186 8.06 1.80 22.05
C GLY A 186 7.82 0.35 21.60
N ALA A 187 7.37 -0.50 22.54
CA ALA A 187 7.25 -1.93 22.30
C ALA A 187 6.12 -2.28 21.32
N SER A 188 5.19 -1.36 21.05
CA SER A 188 4.01 -1.60 20.22
C SER A 188 3.29 -2.88 20.67
N ALA A 189 2.88 -3.74 19.73
CA ALA A 189 2.31 -5.07 20.00
C ALA A 189 3.29 -6.07 20.67
N GLY A 190 4.52 -5.67 20.99
CA GLY A 190 5.48 -6.45 21.77
C GLY A 190 6.13 -7.60 21.00
N LEU A 191 6.20 -7.53 19.67
CA LEU A 191 6.75 -8.63 18.87
C LEU A 191 8.26 -8.83 19.09
N ASN A 192 9.03 -7.77 19.30
CA ASN A 192 10.47 -7.89 19.56
C ASN A 192 10.81 -8.37 20.99
N LEU A 193 9.90 -8.18 21.95
CA LEU A 193 10.01 -8.80 23.29
C LEU A 193 10.04 -10.34 23.22
N ARG A 194 9.56 -10.94 22.12
CA ARG A 194 9.45 -12.39 21.91
C ARG A 194 10.59 -12.97 21.09
N TRP A 195 11.71 -12.25 20.92
CA TRP A 195 12.86 -12.70 20.14
C TRP A 195 13.30 -14.14 20.48
N ASP A 196 13.27 -14.52 21.76
CA ASP A 196 13.65 -15.86 22.23
C ASP A 196 12.67 -16.98 21.84
N ARG A 197 11.53 -16.63 21.24
CA ARG A 197 10.51 -17.56 20.73
C ARG A 197 10.59 -17.76 19.22
N TYR A 198 11.51 -17.10 18.54
CA TYR A 198 11.70 -17.23 17.10
C TYR A 198 12.79 -18.23 16.77
N ARG A 199 12.82 -18.63 15.51
CA ARG A 199 13.84 -19.51 14.95
C ARG A 199 14.82 -18.69 14.13
N TYR A 200 16.11 -18.91 14.37
CA TYR A 200 17.20 -18.25 13.65
C TYR A 200 18.08 -19.32 13.03
N GLU A 201 18.39 -19.19 11.76
CA GLU A 201 19.14 -20.18 10.99
C GLU A 201 20.22 -19.47 10.17
N SER A 202 21.37 -20.12 10.07
CA SER A 202 22.49 -19.69 9.25
C SER A 202 23.17 -20.91 8.64
N SER A 203 24.19 -20.67 7.81
CA SER A 203 25.06 -21.73 7.29
C SER A 203 25.83 -22.49 8.38
N GLU A 204 26.01 -21.88 9.56
CA GLU A 204 26.85 -22.41 10.64
C GLU A 204 26.04 -23.03 11.78
N GLY A 205 24.71 -22.89 11.77
CA GLY A 205 23.86 -23.49 12.79
C GLY A 205 22.46 -22.88 12.86
N ALA A 206 21.77 -23.19 13.95
CA ALA A 206 20.47 -22.63 14.24
C ALA A 206 20.31 -22.39 15.75
N TRP A 207 19.50 -21.39 16.10
CA TRP A 207 19.14 -21.05 17.47
C TRP A 207 17.62 -20.87 17.61
N GLY A 208 17.08 -21.23 18.77
CA GLY A 208 15.65 -21.11 19.08
C GLY A 208 14.81 -22.32 18.66
N ASP A 209 13.51 -22.21 18.92
CA ASP A 209 12.54 -23.31 18.74
C ASP A 209 12.41 -23.72 17.27
N ALA A 210 12.71 -24.99 16.97
CA ALA A 210 12.59 -25.55 15.62
C ALA A 210 11.18 -25.51 15.05
N THR A 211 10.16 -25.46 15.92
CA THR A 211 8.74 -25.43 15.57
C THR A 211 8.18 -24.01 15.43
N SER A 212 8.98 -22.97 15.72
CA SER A 212 8.52 -21.59 15.57
C SER A 212 8.09 -21.31 14.12
N PRO A 213 6.91 -20.71 13.91
CA PRO A 213 6.46 -20.27 12.58
C PRO A 213 7.20 -19.02 12.11
N VAL A 214 7.81 -18.25 13.01
CA VAL A 214 8.65 -17.10 12.68
C VAL A 214 10.09 -17.57 12.58
N ARG A 215 10.64 -17.52 11.35
CA ARG A 215 11.96 -18.06 11.01
C ARG A 215 12.80 -17.01 10.28
N PHE A 216 14.03 -16.85 10.70
CA PHE A 216 15.04 -15.98 10.10
C PHE A 216 16.13 -16.84 9.46
N THR A 217 16.06 -17.10 8.15
CA THR A 217 16.93 -18.07 7.46
C THR A 217 18.07 -17.45 6.66
N HIS A 218 18.00 -16.15 6.35
CA HIS A 218 18.97 -15.42 5.53
C HIS A 218 19.32 -14.05 6.13
N SER A 219 19.34 -13.99 7.46
CA SER A 219 19.47 -12.72 8.18
C SER A 219 20.89 -12.38 8.61
N PHE A 220 21.87 -13.23 8.29
CA PHE A 220 23.24 -13.11 8.80
C PHE A 220 24.28 -13.29 7.69
N ASP A 221 25.09 -12.26 7.44
CA ASP A 221 26.33 -12.40 6.66
C ASP A 221 27.42 -13.11 7.48
N VAL A 222 27.52 -12.74 8.76
CA VAL A 222 28.35 -13.41 9.77
C VAL A 222 27.44 -13.92 10.87
N PRO A 223 27.33 -15.24 11.07
CA PRO A 223 26.43 -15.79 12.06
C PRO A 223 26.80 -15.38 13.50
N PRO A 224 25.82 -15.07 14.36
CA PRO A 224 26.06 -14.94 15.80
C PRO A 224 26.47 -16.29 16.41
N PRO A 225 27.00 -16.32 17.65
CA PRO A 225 27.40 -17.55 18.32
C PRO A 225 26.19 -18.40 18.74
N MET A 226 25.56 -19.07 17.76
CA MET A 226 24.32 -19.84 17.91
C MET A 226 24.48 -21.11 18.75
N ASN A 227 25.70 -21.45 19.16
CA ASN A 227 25.98 -22.53 20.12
C ASN A 227 25.78 -22.12 21.59
N ARG A 228 25.42 -20.87 21.86
CA ARG A 228 25.18 -20.34 23.20
C ARG A 228 23.71 -20.36 23.59
N SER A 229 23.44 -20.44 24.88
CA SER A 229 22.10 -20.37 25.45
C SER A 229 21.81 -18.99 26.05
N ALA A 230 20.53 -18.63 26.07
CA ALA A 230 20.02 -17.47 26.80
C ALA A 230 18.61 -17.80 27.30
N ASP A 231 18.35 -17.47 28.57
CA ASP A 231 17.04 -17.67 29.20
C ASP A 231 16.40 -16.30 29.46
N VAL A 232 15.20 -16.07 28.93
CA VAL A 232 14.43 -14.85 29.18
C VAL A 232 13.41 -15.10 30.29
N VAL A 233 13.65 -14.52 31.46
CA VAL A 233 12.82 -14.73 32.67
C VAL A 233 11.75 -13.66 32.89
N ALA A 234 11.88 -12.50 32.24
CA ALA A 234 10.86 -11.45 32.28
C ALA A 234 10.89 -10.60 31.01
N ARG A 235 9.70 -10.09 30.62
CA ARG A 235 9.50 -9.18 29.49
C ARG A 235 8.58 -8.06 29.94
N MET A 236 8.97 -6.81 29.67
CA MET A 236 8.12 -5.65 29.90
C MET A 236 8.22 -4.71 28.70
N GLY A 237 7.07 -4.32 28.16
CA GLY A 237 6.95 -3.30 27.12
C GLY A 237 6.37 -2.02 27.71
N CYS A 238 6.80 -0.89 27.17
CA CYS A 238 6.18 0.41 27.41
C CYS A 238 5.85 1.03 26.04
N ASP A 239 4.59 1.33 25.80
CA ASP A 239 4.13 2.02 24.58
C ASP A 239 2.99 2.99 24.93
N LEU A 240 2.85 4.06 24.15
CA LEU A 240 1.79 5.05 24.31
C LEU A 240 0.46 4.55 23.73
N GLU A 241 0.52 3.75 22.67
CA GLU A 241 -0.64 3.19 21.95
C GLU A 241 -0.37 1.71 21.62
N PRO A 242 -0.39 0.82 22.64
CA PRO A 242 -0.01 -0.60 22.50
C PRO A 242 -0.96 -1.43 21.64
#